data_AF-A0A842NAZ2-F1
#
_entry.id   AF-A0A842NAZ2-F1
#
_cell.length_a   1.000
_cell.length_b   1.000
_cell.length_c   1.000
_cell.angle_alpha   90.00
_cell.angle_beta   90.00
_cell.angle_gamma   90.00
#
_symmetry.space_group_name_H-M   'P 1'
#
loop_
_entity.id
_entity.type
_entity.pdbx_description
1 polymer ?
#
loop_
_entity_poly.entity_id
_entity_poly.type
_entity_poly.pdbx_seq_one_letter_code
_entity_poly.pdbx_strand_id
1 'polypeptide(L)'
;MDQFKLGMQVGEIKAWCEAAKNEAKEMSLSAPFKPEEYETILPYMKEYAERNDISFYHERVLILTDLFGDMDLSGIWVFIIYKSPETLERYLKLKKDKVKLLEAGSYEGEAKRDIAVRFGRLLGYSDPMINERWN
;
A
#
# COMPACT_ATOMS: atom_id res chain seq x y z
N MET A 1 5.04 -19.21 -9.00
CA MET A 1 3.91 -18.52 -9.64
C MET A 1 3.80 -18.98 -11.09
N ASP A 2 2.61 -19.30 -11.60
CA ASP A 2 2.42 -19.64 -13.02
C ASP A 2 2.47 -18.38 -13.93
N GLN A 3 2.55 -18.59 -15.24
CA GLN A 3 2.68 -17.50 -16.22
C GLN A 3 1.46 -16.57 -16.28
N PHE A 4 0.26 -17.10 -16.08
CA PHE A 4 -0.96 -16.30 -16.11
C PHE A 4 -0.98 -15.34 -14.92
N LYS A 5 -0.75 -15.86 -13.71
CA LYS A 5 -0.66 -15.05 -12.49
C LYS A 5 0.48 -14.03 -12.56
N LEU A 6 1.64 -14.41 -13.09
CA LEU A 6 2.75 -13.48 -13.30
C LEU A 6 2.34 -12.35 -14.28
N GLY A 7 1.66 -12.69 -15.37
CA GLY A 7 1.16 -11.71 -16.33
C GLY A 7 0.22 -10.68 -15.70
N MET A 8 -0.70 -11.11 -14.82
CA MET A 8 -1.57 -10.19 -14.08
C MET A 8 -0.79 -9.27 -13.14
N GLN A 9 0.16 -9.84 -12.37
CA GLN A 9 1.00 -9.08 -11.43
C GLN A 9 1.81 -8.00 -12.16
N VAL A 10 2.45 -8.36 -13.28
CA VAL A 10 3.22 -7.41 -14.09
C VAL A 10 2.30 -6.36 -14.73
N GLY A 11 1.12 -6.76 -15.20
CA GLY A 11 0.12 -5.82 -15.73
C GLY A 11 -0.29 -4.76 -14.71
N GLU A 12 -0.53 -5.16 -13.46
CA GLU A 12 -0.87 -4.25 -12.37
C GLU A 12 0.30 -3.34 -11.98
N ILE A 13 1.53 -3.88 -11.87
CA ILE A 13 2.73 -3.08 -11.63
C ILE A 13 2.85 -1.96 -12.67
N LYS A 14 2.64 -2.27 -13.95
CA LYS A 14 2.69 -1.29 -15.03
C LYS A 14 1.68 -0.17 -14.83
N ALA A 15 0.43 -0.53 -14.54
CA ALA A 15 -0.64 0.44 -14.33
C ALA A 15 -0.35 1.36 -13.14
N TRP A 16 0.14 0.81 -12.01
CA TRP A 16 0.45 1.61 -10.83
C TRP A 16 1.71 2.47 -10.98
N CYS A 17 2.73 2.00 -11.72
CA CYS A 17 3.88 2.84 -12.05
C CYS A 17 3.46 4.05 -12.90
N GLU A 18 2.57 3.85 -13.87
CA GLU A 18 2.04 4.95 -14.70
C GLU A 18 1.19 5.93 -13.88
N ALA A 19 0.34 5.41 -12.98
CA ALA A 19 -0.47 6.24 -12.08
C ALA A 19 0.41 7.08 -11.14
N ALA A 20 1.48 6.50 -10.59
CA ALA A 20 2.42 7.20 -9.72
C ALA A 20 3.24 8.25 -10.48
N LYS A 21 3.74 7.92 -11.68
CA LYS A 21 4.48 8.85 -12.55
C LYS A 21 3.69 10.12 -12.85
N ASN A 22 2.40 9.96 -13.15
CA ASN A 22 1.48 11.06 -13.47
C ASN A 22 0.80 11.66 -12.23
N GLU A 23 1.19 11.24 -11.02
CA GLU A 23 0.66 11.78 -9.75
C GLU A 23 -0.87 11.66 -9.61
N ALA A 24 -1.48 10.72 -10.35
CA ALA A 24 -2.90 10.41 -10.25
C ALA A 24 -3.25 9.78 -8.89
N LYS A 25 -2.25 9.17 -8.24
CA LYS A 25 -2.31 8.65 -6.88
C LYS A 25 -1.03 9.00 -6.17
N GLU A 26 -1.14 9.38 -4.90
CA GLU A 26 0.03 9.66 -4.08
C GLU A 26 0.84 8.37 -3.84
N MET A 27 0.13 7.27 -3.55
CA MET A 27 0.67 5.94 -3.30
C MET A 27 -0.26 4.86 -3.88
N SER A 28 0.33 3.74 -4.33
CA SER A 28 -0.42 2.53 -4.71
C SER A 28 0.18 1.29 -4.06
N LEU A 29 -0.64 0.26 -3.85
CA LEU A 29 -0.19 -1.07 -3.46
C LEU A 29 -0.22 -1.95 -4.70
N SER A 30 0.83 -2.74 -4.94
CA SER A 30 0.73 -3.85 -5.91
C SER A 30 -0.30 -4.87 -5.44
N ALA A 31 -0.68 -5.79 -6.32
CA ALA A 31 -1.37 -7.00 -5.87
C ALA A 31 -0.56 -7.68 -4.76
N PRO A 32 -1.25 -8.26 -3.76
CA PRO A 32 -0.64 -9.15 -2.80
C PRO A 32 0.11 -10.30 -3.47
N PHE A 33 1.29 -10.62 -2.93
CA PHE A 33 2.07 -11.79 -3.33
C PHE A 33 2.70 -12.46 -2.12
N LYS A 34 3.05 -13.74 -2.25
CA LYS A 34 3.70 -14.49 -1.16
C LYS A 34 5.22 -14.25 -1.13
N PRO A 35 5.90 -14.44 0.01
CA PRO A 35 7.36 -14.32 0.11
C PRO A 35 8.13 -15.08 -0.97
N GLU A 36 7.68 -16.28 -1.33
CA GLU A 36 8.35 -17.14 -2.31
C GLU A 36 8.22 -16.61 -3.75
N GLU A 37 7.32 -15.66 -4.00
CA GLU A 37 7.10 -15.04 -5.30
C GLU A 37 7.96 -13.78 -5.51
N TYR A 38 8.59 -13.28 -4.45
CA TYR A 38 9.35 -12.02 -4.46
C TYR A 38 10.42 -11.98 -5.55
N GLU A 39 11.30 -12.98 -5.61
CA GLU A 39 12.38 -13.04 -6.60
C GLU A 39 11.87 -13.15 -8.05
N THR A 40 10.65 -13.66 -8.24
CA THR A 40 10.02 -13.73 -9.56
C THR A 40 9.49 -12.36 -10.00
N ILE A 41 8.92 -11.58 -9.07
CA ILE A 41 8.24 -10.32 -9.37
C ILE A 41 9.20 -9.12 -9.37
N LEU A 42 10.20 -9.14 -8.47
CA LEU A 42 11.11 -8.02 -8.24
C LEU A 42 11.78 -7.47 -9.51
N PRO A 43 12.26 -8.30 -10.46
CA PRO A 43 12.88 -7.80 -11.69
C PRO A 43 11.95 -6.87 -12.48
N TYR A 44 10.66 -7.23 -12.60
CA TYR A 44 9.66 -6.42 -13.30
C TYR A 44 9.34 -5.14 -12.55
N MET A 45 9.22 -5.20 -11.21
CA MET A 45 9.01 -4.01 -10.39
C MET A 45 10.17 -3.01 -10.57
N LYS A 46 11.43 -3.48 -10.55
CA LYS A 46 12.62 -2.64 -10.79
C LYS A 46 12.61 -2.02 -12.18
N GLU A 47 12.38 -2.83 -13.22
CA GLU A 47 12.33 -2.37 -14.61
C GLU A 47 11.30 -1.27 -14.82
N TYR A 48 10.08 -1.44 -14.29
CA TYR A 48 9.02 -0.45 -14.47
C TYR A 48 9.15 0.76 -13.55
N ALA A 49 9.77 0.60 -12.39
CA ALA A 49 10.13 1.74 -11.54
C ALA A 49 11.13 2.66 -12.24
N GLU A 50 12.23 2.10 -12.77
CA GLU A 50 13.25 2.84 -13.51
C GLU A 50 12.67 3.55 -14.74
N ARG A 51 11.88 2.83 -15.56
CA ARG A 51 11.26 3.41 -16.76
C ARG A 51 10.30 4.57 -16.50
N ASN A 52 9.69 4.61 -15.32
CA ASN A 52 8.70 5.61 -14.97
C ASN A 52 9.23 6.71 -14.05
N ASP A 53 10.50 6.66 -13.66
CA ASP A 53 11.10 7.58 -12.69
C ASP A 53 10.30 7.64 -11.38
N ILE A 54 10.00 6.45 -10.85
CA ILE A 54 9.30 6.28 -9.56
C ILE A 54 10.12 5.40 -8.63
N SER A 55 9.75 5.40 -7.36
CA SER A 55 10.33 4.54 -6.34
C SER A 55 9.31 3.51 -5.85
N PHE A 56 9.82 2.45 -5.22
CA PHE A 56 8.97 1.47 -4.56
C PHE A 56 9.59 0.98 -3.24
N TYR A 57 8.73 0.56 -2.34
CA TYR A 57 9.11 -0.02 -1.05
C TYR A 57 8.51 -1.42 -0.90
N HIS A 58 9.33 -2.36 -0.47
CA HIS A 58 8.91 -3.73 -0.20
C HIS A 58 8.26 -3.82 1.18
N GLU A 59 6.93 -3.82 1.21
CA GLU A 59 6.15 -3.94 2.44
C GLU A 59 5.83 -5.40 2.74
N ARG A 60 6.32 -5.87 3.90
CA ARG A 60 6.18 -7.26 4.35
C ARG A 60 5.08 -7.44 5.38
N VAL A 61 4.64 -6.35 6.00
CA VAL A 61 3.61 -6.31 7.05
C VAL A 61 2.74 -5.09 6.80
N LEU A 62 1.75 -5.25 5.93
CA LEU A 62 0.85 -4.18 5.56
C LEU A 62 0.06 -3.69 6.79
N ILE A 63 -0.14 -2.38 6.89
CA ILE A 63 -0.95 -1.79 7.96
C ILE A 63 -2.41 -2.23 7.82
N LEU A 64 -2.90 -3.00 8.79
CA LEU A 64 -4.33 -3.31 8.86
C LEU A 64 -5.09 -2.10 9.38
N THR A 65 -6.12 -1.65 8.67
CA THR A 65 -7.04 -0.60 9.11
C THR A 65 -8.46 -1.01 8.73
N ASP A 66 -9.47 -0.33 9.27
CA ASP A 66 -10.87 -0.61 8.98
C ASP A 66 -11.23 -0.44 7.48
N LEU A 67 -10.36 0.19 6.69
CA LEU A 67 -10.51 0.24 5.23
C LEU A 67 -10.49 -1.15 4.58
N PHE A 68 -9.80 -2.12 5.16
CA PHE A 68 -9.69 -3.48 4.64
C PHE A 68 -10.70 -4.46 5.26
N GLY A 69 -11.51 -4.02 6.24
CA GLY A 69 -12.45 -4.88 6.96
C GLY A 69 -11.76 -6.12 7.55
N ASP A 70 -12.38 -7.29 7.35
CA ASP A 70 -11.91 -8.58 7.89
C ASP A 70 -10.88 -9.29 6.99
N MET A 71 -10.24 -8.56 6.08
CA MET A 71 -9.23 -9.15 5.20
C MET A 71 -8.03 -9.67 6.00
N ASP A 72 -7.73 -10.96 5.84
CA ASP A 72 -6.51 -11.54 6.39
C ASP A 72 -5.31 -11.11 5.52
N LEU A 73 -4.48 -10.25 6.10
CA LEU A 73 -3.24 -9.75 5.48
C LEU A 73 -2.01 -10.55 5.94
N SER A 74 -2.19 -11.66 6.67
CA SER A 74 -1.09 -12.49 7.13
C SER A 74 -0.42 -13.23 5.97
N GLY A 75 0.92 -13.27 5.99
CA GLY A 75 1.71 -14.00 4.99
C GLY A 75 1.68 -13.44 3.58
N ILE A 76 1.13 -12.23 3.37
CA ILE A 76 1.17 -11.53 2.08
C ILE A 76 2.05 -10.29 2.15
N TRP A 77 2.80 -10.05 1.08
CA TRP A 77 3.64 -8.88 0.84
C TRP A 77 3.05 -8.05 -0.29
N VAL A 78 3.40 -6.77 -0.32
CA VAL A 78 3.07 -5.85 -1.41
C VAL A 78 4.27 -4.95 -1.71
N PHE A 79 4.33 -4.43 -2.93
CA PHE A 79 5.12 -3.25 -3.22
C PHE A 79 4.27 -2.01 -3.01
N ILE A 80 4.81 -1.04 -2.27
CA ILE A 80 4.27 0.31 -2.21
C ILE A 80 4.94 1.10 -3.34
N ILE A 81 4.15 1.62 -4.27
CA ILE A 81 4.61 2.32 -5.47
C ILE A 81 4.30 3.80 -5.30
N TYR A 82 5.31 4.66 -5.41
CA TYR A 82 5.20 6.09 -5.12
C TYR A 82 6.25 6.90 -5.91
N LYS A 83 5.97 8.19 -6.14
CA LYS A 83 6.91 9.09 -6.84
C LYS A 83 7.80 9.86 -5.87
N SER A 84 7.22 10.44 -4.83
CA SER A 84 7.91 11.32 -3.88
C SER A 84 8.34 10.56 -2.60
N PRO A 85 9.59 10.70 -2.13
CA PRO A 85 10.05 10.08 -0.88
C PRO A 85 9.18 10.44 0.35
N GLU A 86 8.65 11.66 0.38
CA GLU A 86 7.77 12.17 1.44
C GLU A 86 6.48 11.34 1.58
N THR A 87 6.00 10.72 0.49
CA THR A 87 4.88 9.76 0.54
C THR A 87 5.24 8.54 1.39
N LEU A 88 6.41 7.93 1.14
CA LEU A 88 6.84 6.78 1.91
C LEU A 88 7.07 7.15 3.38
N GLU A 89 7.65 8.32 3.65
CA GLU A 89 7.84 8.81 5.02
C GLU A 89 6.51 8.95 5.78
N ARG A 90 5.47 9.52 5.13
CA ARG A 90 4.12 9.62 5.71
C ARG A 90 3.53 8.24 5.99
N TYR A 91 3.68 7.29 5.07
CA TYR A 91 3.24 5.91 5.29
C TYR A 91 3.97 5.23 6.47
N LEU A 92 5.30 5.34 6.53
CA LEU A 92 6.09 4.76 7.62
C LEU A 92 5.80 5.42 8.96
N LYS A 93 5.57 6.74 8.98
CA LYS A 93 5.11 7.46 10.17
C LYS A 93 3.75 6.96 10.61
N LEU A 94 2.81 6.76 9.69
CA LEU A 94 1.48 6.24 9.98
C LEU A 94 1.55 4.87 10.67
N LYS A 95 2.42 3.96 10.19
CA LYS A 95 2.65 2.67 10.86
C LYS A 95 3.15 2.86 12.30
N LYS A 96 4.14 3.75 12.50
CA LYS A 96 4.68 4.05 13.83
C LYS A 96 3.64 4.65 14.77
N ASP A 97 2.81 5.56 14.27
CA ASP A 97 1.73 6.17 15.05
C ASP A 97 0.72 5.12 15.51
N LYS A 98 0.33 4.19 14.62
CA LYS A 98 -0.55 3.05 14.99
C LYS A 98 0.08 2.19 16.08
N VAL A 99 1.36 1.83 15.95
CA VAL A 99 2.06 1.03 16.96
C VAL A 99 2.05 1.73 18.32
N LYS A 100 2.33 3.03 18.38
CA LYS A 100 2.27 3.81 19.62
C LYS A 100 0.89 3.80 20.27
N LEU A 101 -0.18 3.92 19.47
CA LEU A 101 -1.56 3.85 19.97
C LEU A 101 -1.88 2.46 20.55
N LEU A 102 -1.42 1.39 19.89
CA LEU A 102 -1.58 0.02 20.39
C LEU A 102 -0.82 -0.19 21.70
N GLU A 103 0.44 0.24 21.78
CA GLU A 103 1.28 0.15 22.99
C GLU A 103 0.70 0.96 24.15
N ALA A 104 0.09 2.11 23.87
CA ALA A 104 -0.59 2.94 24.86
C ALA A 104 -2.01 2.45 25.23
N GLY A 105 -2.53 1.41 24.56
CA GLY A 105 -3.89 0.93 24.77
C GLY A 105 -4.99 1.90 24.31
N SER A 106 -4.67 2.83 23.40
CA SER A 106 -5.56 3.91 22.94
C SER A 106 -5.93 3.82 21.46
N TYR A 107 -5.68 2.67 20.82
CA TYR A 107 -6.08 2.41 19.43
C TYR A 107 -7.58 2.04 19.32
N GLU A 108 -8.44 3.02 19.57
CA GLU A 108 -9.90 2.87 19.55
C GLU A 108 -10.59 4.15 19.03
N GLY A 109 -11.90 4.07 18.76
CA GLY A 109 -12.74 5.21 18.39
C GLY A 109 -12.14 6.12 17.31
N GLU A 110 -11.98 7.40 17.65
CA GLU A 110 -11.44 8.43 16.75
C GLU A 110 -9.99 8.15 16.33
N ALA A 111 -9.14 7.64 17.23
CA ALA A 111 -7.74 7.33 16.91
C ALA A 111 -7.63 6.23 15.86
N LYS A 112 -8.52 5.23 15.93
CA LYS A 112 -8.64 4.17 14.93
C LYS A 112 -9.08 4.73 13.56
N ARG A 113 -10.09 5.60 13.57
CA ARG A 113 -10.60 6.28 12.37
C ARG A 113 -9.53 7.18 11.73
N ASP A 114 -8.81 7.96 12.51
CA ASP A 114 -7.76 8.86 12.02
C ASP A 114 -6.65 8.09 11.27
N ILE A 115 -6.19 6.96 11.81
CA ILE A 115 -5.21 6.11 11.12
C ILE A 115 -5.75 5.64 9.77
N ALA A 116 -7.01 5.20 9.72
CA ALA A 116 -7.63 4.70 8.51
C ALA A 116 -7.87 5.81 7.48
N VAL A 117 -8.31 7.00 7.89
CA VAL A 117 -8.48 8.17 7.01
C VAL A 117 -7.13 8.59 6.41
N ARG A 118 -6.10 8.73 7.24
CA ARG A 118 -4.75 9.07 6.76
C ARG A 118 -4.24 8.04 5.77
N PHE A 119 -4.46 6.75 6.02
CA PHE A 119 -4.09 5.70 5.09
C PHE A 119 -4.86 5.77 3.76
N GLY A 120 -6.18 5.94 3.81
CA GLY A 120 -7.03 6.02 2.63
C GLY A 120 -6.67 7.20 1.74
N ARG A 121 -6.33 8.35 2.32
CA ARG A 121 -5.84 9.52 1.59
C ARG A 121 -4.52 9.26 0.86
N LEU A 122 -3.57 8.55 1.48
CA LEU A 122 -2.34 8.11 0.79
C LEU A 122 -2.68 7.22 -0.42
N LEU A 123 -3.67 6.34 -0.27
CA LEU A 123 -4.18 5.51 -1.36
C LEU A 123 -5.04 6.28 -2.38
N GLY A 124 -5.23 7.59 -2.23
CA GLY A 124 -6.06 8.40 -3.12
C GLY A 124 -7.55 8.08 -3.06
N TYR A 125 -8.04 7.53 -1.95
CA TYR A 125 -9.48 7.37 -1.73
C TYR A 125 -10.14 8.71 -1.42
N SER A 126 -11.37 8.88 -1.87
CA SER A 126 -12.16 10.08 -1.58
C SER A 126 -12.65 10.06 -0.14
N ASP A 127 -12.79 11.23 0.48
CA ASP A 127 -13.34 11.35 1.83
C ASP A 127 -14.73 10.68 1.97
N PRO A 128 -15.66 10.75 0.99
CA PRO A 128 -16.90 9.98 1.04
C PRO A 128 -16.69 8.47 1.16
N MET A 129 -15.85 7.87 0.30
CA MET A 129 -15.59 6.43 0.33
C MET A 129 -14.95 6.00 1.66
N ILE A 130 -14.01 6.81 2.17
CA ILE A 130 -13.43 6.59 3.49
C ILE A 130 -14.54 6.60 4.54
N ASN A 131 -15.38 7.63 4.57
CA ASN A 131 -16.41 7.80 5.60
C ASN A 131 -17.53 6.76 5.56
N GLU A 132 -17.82 6.11 4.42
CA GLU A 132 -18.81 5.02 4.32
C GLU A 132 -18.55 3.88 5.30
N ARG A 133 -17.31 3.67 5.73
CA ARG A 133 -16.95 2.62 6.70
C ARG A 133 -17.41 2.89 8.14
N TRP A 134 -17.85 4.12 8.43
CA TRP A 134 -18.27 4.56 9.78
C TRP A 134 -19.70 5.12 9.81
N ASN A 135 -20.48 4.92 8.75
CA ASN A 135 -21.92 5.25 8.69
C ASN A 135 -22.79 4.07 9.13
#